data_AF-A0A1F6Q251-F1
#
_entry.id   AF-A0A1F6Q251-F1
#
_cell.length_a   1.000
_cell.length_b   1.000
_cell.length_c   1.000
_cell.angle_alpha   90.00
_cell.angle_beta   90.00
_cell.angle_gamma   90.00
#
_symmetry.space_group_name_H-M   'P 1'
#
loop_
_entity.id
_entity.type
_entity.pdbx_description
1 polymer ?
#
loop_
_entity_poly.entity_id
_entity_poly.type
_entity_poly.pdbx_seq_one_letter_code
_entity_poly.pdbx_strand_id
1 'polypeptide(L)'
;MANILIVDDTSFIRFILRKYFEKLGHIVVGEASCEKTAIKLYKERLPDIVTMNIVLENDDNGLNALKQIIKFDSNAKVIMISATGHSNIV
;
A
#
# COMPACT_ATOMS: atom_id res chain seq x y z
N MET A 1 -4.74 16.89 5.67
CA MET A 1 -4.87 16.24 4.34
C MET A 1 -3.60 15.43 4.13
N ALA A 2 -3.71 14.15 3.76
CA ALA A 2 -2.54 13.29 3.51
C ALA A 2 -2.67 12.67 2.12
N ASN A 3 -1.54 12.46 1.46
CA ASN A 3 -1.41 11.76 0.18
C ASN A 3 -1.23 10.27 0.43
N ILE A 4 -2.14 9.46 -0.11
CA ILE A 4 -2.22 8.03 0.19
C ILE A 4 -2.00 7.22 -1.07
N LEU A 5 -1.12 6.22 -0.99
CA LEU A 5 -0.98 5.17 -1.98
C LEU A 5 -1.66 3.90 -1.46
N ILE A 6 -2.61 3.35 -2.22
CA ILE A 6 -3.28 2.09 -1.88
C ILE A 6 -2.66 0.95 -2.67
N VAL A 7 -2.27 -0.12 -1.99
CA VAL A 7 -1.71 -1.34 -2.60
C VAL A 7 -2.51 -2.55 -2.14
N ASP A 8 -3.25 -3.15 -3.07
CA ASP A 8 -4.05 -4.35 -2.88
C ASP A 8 -4.33 -4.94 -4.28
N ASP A 9 -4.25 -6.25 -4.47
CA ASP A 9 -4.51 -6.93 -5.74
C ASP A 9 -5.99 -6.84 -6.16
N THR A 10 -6.90 -6.79 -5.20
CA THR A 10 -8.34 -6.79 -5.44
C THR A 10 -8.88 -5.37 -5.69
N SER A 11 -9.46 -5.14 -6.87
CA SER A 11 -10.02 -3.84 -7.28
C SER A 11 -11.13 -3.33 -6.36
N PHE A 12 -11.94 -4.24 -5.82
CA PHE A 12 -13.03 -3.91 -4.90
C PHE A 12 -12.51 -3.33 -3.56
N ILE A 13 -11.43 -3.90 -3.01
CA ILE A 13 -10.82 -3.39 -1.78
C ILE A 13 -10.23 -2.01 -2.00
N ARG A 14 -9.53 -1.80 -3.12
CA ARG A 14 -8.99 -0.47 -3.46
C ARG A 14 -10.09 0.58 -3.61
N PHE A 15 -11.20 0.22 -4.26
CA PHE A 15 -12.37 1.10 -4.38
C PHE A 15 -12.94 1.50 -3.01
N ILE A 16 -13.11 0.54 -2.09
CA ILE A 16 -13.60 0.80 -0.73
C ILE A 16 -12.65 1.74 0.02
N LEU A 17 -11.35 1.41 0.05
CA LEU A 17 -10.34 2.22 0.75
C LEU A 17 -10.28 3.63 0.20
N ARG A 18 -10.31 3.79 -1.13
CA ARG A 18 -10.38 5.11 -1.77
C ARG A 18 -11.57 5.92 -1.25
N LYS A 19 -12.77 5.34 -1.27
CA LYS A 19 -13.97 6.02 -0.80
C LYS A 19 -13.88 6.45 0.66
N TYR A 20 -13.29 5.63 1.53
CA TYR A 20 -13.08 5.99 2.92
C TYR A 20 -12.07 7.12 3.08
N PHE A 21 -10.92 7.05 2.42
CA PHE A 21 -9.90 8.10 2.52
C PHE A 21 -10.37 9.44 1.96
N GLU A 22 -11.03 9.43 0.80
CA GLU A 22 -11.62 10.64 0.20
C GLU A 22 -12.69 11.25 1.13
N LYS A 23 -13.56 10.41 1.73
CA LYS A 23 -14.56 10.87 2.71
C LYS A 23 -13.94 11.50 3.96
N LEU A 24 -12.76 11.04 4.38
CA LEU A 24 -12.01 11.58 5.52
C LEU A 24 -11.17 12.83 5.16
N GLY A 25 -11.21 13.31 3.91
CA GLY A 25 -10.43 14.47 3.48
C GLY A 25 -8.94 14.15 3.26
N HIS A 26 -8.65 12.94 2.79
CA HIS A 26 -7.33 12.57 2.26
C HIS A 26 -7.39 12.46 0.72
N ILE A 27 -6.21 12.44 0.09
CA ILE A 27 -6.07 12.36 -1.36
C ILE A 27 -5.41 11.04 -1.70
N VAL A 28 -6.06 10.19 -2.49
CA VAL A 28 -5.43 8.97 -3.01
C VAL A 28 -4.65 9.33 -4.27
N VAL A 29 -3.32 9.35 -4.16
CA VAL A 29 -2.38 9.76 -5.22
C VAL A 29 -1.96 8.60 -6.13
N GLY A 30 -2.34 7.38 -5.78
CA GLY A 30 -2.10 6.20 -6.61
C GLY A 30 -2.77 4.94 -6.07
N GLU A 31 -2.94 3.98 -6.96
CA GLU A 31 -3.40 2.63 -6.67
C GLU A 31 -2.48 1.65 -7.38
N ALA A 32 -2.00 0.65 -6.65
CA ALA A 32 -1.21 -0.45 -7.18
C ALA A 32 -1.88 -1.79 -6.88
N SER A 33 -1.76 -2.72 -7.81
CA SER A 33 -2.29 -4.09 -7.67
C SER A 33 -1.21 -5.15 -7.53
N CYS A 34 0.06 -4.75 -7.55
CA CYS A 34 1.19 -5.66 -7.60
C CYS A 34 2.44 -4.99 -7.00
N GLU A 35 3.43 -5.78 -6.59
CA GLU A 35 4.66 -5.31 -5.94
C GLU A 35 5.37 -4.26 -6.81
N LYS A 36 5.55 -4.57 -8.10
CA LYS A 36 6.29 -3.73 -9.04
C LYS A 36 5.65 -2.36 -9.20
N THR A 37 4.32 -2.29 -9.30
CA THR A 37 3.62 -1.00 -9.43
C THR A 37 3.60 -0.23 -8.12
N ALA A 38 3.53 -0.91 -6.97
CA ALA A 38 3.62 -0.26 -5.67
C ALA A 38 4.96 0.47 -5.48
N ILE A 39 6.08 -0.21 -5.77
CA ILE A 39 7.41 0.39 -5.66
C ILE A 39 7.58 1.55 -6.63
N LYS A 40 7.11 1.39 -7.88
CA LYS A 40 7.17 2.44 -8.90
C LYS A 40 6.39 3.68 -8.46
N LEU A 41 5.12 3.51 -8.09
CA LEU A 41 4.25 4.62 -7.71
C LEU A 41 4.70 5.31 -6.43
N TYR A 42 5.26 4.57 -5.46
CA TYR A 42 5.85 5.19 -4.27
C TYR A 42 6.93 6.21 -4.66
N LYS A 43 7.87 5.79 -5.51
CA LYS A 43 8.99 6.63 -5.96
C LYS A 43 8.54 7.83 -6.80
N GLU A 44 7.48 7.65 -7.59
CA GLU A 44 6.95 8.71 -8.46
C GLU A 44 6.06 9.71 -7.72
N ARG A 45 5.34 9.27 -6.68
CA ARG A 45 4.28 10.06 -6.03
C ARG A 45 4.62 10.52 -4.61
N LEU A 46 5.65 9.94 -4.00
CA LEU A 46 6.12 10.25 -2.64
C LEU A 46 4.95 10.45 -1.65
N PRO A 47 4.09 9.42 -1.48
CA PRO A 47 2.91 9.52 -0.61
C PRO A 47 3.31 9.70 0.86
N ASP A 48 2.45 10.34 1.65
CA ASP A 48 2.64 10.46 3.10
C ASP A 48 2.43 9.13 3.82
N ILE A 49 1.51 8.31 3.30
CA ILE A 49 1.13 7.00 3.85
C ILE A 49 0.90 6.01 2.70
N VAL A 50 1.34 4.77 2.89
CA VAL A 50 0.99 3.63 2.04
C VAL A 50 0.10 2.68 2.82
N THR A 51 -1.02 2.22 2.25
CA THR A 51 -1.70 1.01 2.73
C THR A 51 -1.26 -0.17 1.88
N MET A 52 -0.83 -1.27 2.50
CA MET A 52 -0.22 -2.40 1.79
C MET A 52 -0.83 -3.73 2.23
N ASN A 53 -1.53 -4.42 1.34
CA ASN A 53 -1.92 -5.81 1.58
C ASN A 53 -0.68 -6.72 1.64
N ILE A 54 -0.62 -7.62 2.62
CA ILE A 54 0.52 -8.55 2.80
C ILE A 54 0.58 -9.56 1.65
N VAL A 55 -0.55 -10.19 1.37
CA VAL A 55 -0.65 -11.29 0.41
C VAL A 55 -1.21 -10.73 -0.89
N LEU A 56 -0.37 -10.66 -1.92
CA LEU A 56 -0.79 -10.27 -3.27
C LEU A 56 -0.86 -11.53 -4.16
N GLU A 57 -1.61 -11.46 -5.25
CA GLU A 57 -1.65 -12.55 -6.25
C GLU A 57 -0.37 -12.59 -7.12
N ASN A 58 -0.20 -13.70 -7.87
CA ASN A 58 0.85 -13.86 -8.90
C ASN A 58 2.30 -13.77 -8.38
N ASP A 59 2.59 -14.48 -7.28
CA ASP A 59 3.91 -14.56 -6.62
C ASP A 59 4.42 -13.24 -6.00
N ASP A 60 3.64 -12.16 -6.07
CA ASP A 60 3.98 -10.88 -5.44
C ASP A 60 3.74 -10.89 -3.93
N ASN A 61 4.53 -10.10 -3.19
CA ASN A 61 4.44 -10.03 -1.74
C ASN A 61 4.56 -8.59 -1.23
N GLY A 62 3.55 -8.12 -0.49
CA GLY A 62 3.54 -6.77 0.08
C GLY A 62 4.69 -6.51 1.07
N LEU A 63 5.20 -7.54 1.75
CA LEU A 63 6.38 -7.42 2.60
C LEU A 63 7.66 -7.17 1.79
N ASN A 64 7.77 -7.74 0.59
CA ASN A 64 8.89 -7.47 -0.29
C ASN A 64 8.80 -6.04 -0.85
N ALA A 65 7.60 -5.61 -1.26
CA ALA A 65 7.33 -4.22 -1.63
C ALA A 65 7.74 -3.25 -0.51
N LEU A 66 7.33 -3.52 0.74
CA LEU A 66 7.71 -2.76 1.94
C LEU A 66 9.23 -2.67 2.09
N LYS A 67 9.95 -3.81 2.01
CA LYS A 67 11.41 -3.82 2.11
C LYS A 67 12.07 -2.94 1.05
N GLN A 68 11.58 -2.97 -0.19
CA GLN A 68 12.12 -2.15 -1.27
C GLN A 68 11.80 -0.66 -1.09
N ILE A 69 10.61 -0.34 -0.59
CA ILE A 69 10.22 1.03 -0.24
C ILE A 69 11.10 1.57 0.89
N ILE A 70 11.27 0.83 1.99
CA ILE A 70 12.12 1.24 3.13
C ILE A 70 13.59 1.38 2.72
N LYS A 71 14.10 0.50 1.84
CA LYS A 71 15.46 0.64 1.29
C LYS A 71 15.65 1.94 0.51
N PHE A 72 14.60 2.42 -0.15
CA PHE A 72 14.62 3.68 -0.90
C PHE A 72 14.39 4.89 0.02
N ASP A 73 13.48 4.76 0.98
CA ASP A 73 13.09 5.80 1.93
C ASP A 73 12.89 5.19 3.33
N SER A 74 13.87 5.41 4.20
CA SER A 74 13.86 4.87 5.56
C SER A 74 12.79 5.48 6.46
N ASN A 75 12.15 6.58 6.04
CA ASN A 75 11.08 7.25 6.78
C ASN A 75 9.67 6.90 6.26
N ALA A 76 9.58 5.98 5.28
CA ALA A 76 8.32 5.56 4.70
C ALA A 76 7.33 5.09 5.78
N LYS A 77 6.11 5.64 5.75
CA LYS A 77 5.02 5.23 6.65
C LYS A 77 4.10 4.27 5.92
N VAL A 78 4.12 3.00 6.33
CA VAL A 78 3.30 1.95 5.70
C VAL A 78 2.40 1.30 6.74
N ILE A 79 1.11 1.23 6.43
CA ILE A 79 0.10 0.49 7.20
C ILE A 79 -0.14 -0.84 6.47
N MET A 80 0.28 -1.93 7.09
CA MET A 80 0.03 -3.27 6.55
C MET A 80 -1.42 -3.69 6.79
N ILE A 81 -2.07 -4.22 5.76
CA ILE A 81 -3.41 -4.80 5.80
C ILE A 81 -3.26 -6.31 5.67
N SER A 82 -3.85 -7.05 6.61
CA SER A 82 -3.88 -8.52 6.59
C SER A 82 -5.31 -9.02 6.66
N ALA A 83 -5.63 -9.97 5.79
CA ALA A 83 -6.85 -10.79 5.90
C ALA A 83 -6.57 -12.15 6.58
N THR A 84 -5.31 -12.50 6.81
CA THR A 84 -4.93 -13.72 7.53
C THR A 84 -4.74 -13.38 9.01
N GLY A 85 -5.63 -13.90 9.86
CA GLY A 85 -5.56 -13.80 11.32
C GLY A 85 -4.42 -14.61 11.96
N HIS A 86 -3.27 -14.72 11.31
CA HIS A 86 -2.11 -15.41 11.85
C HIS A 86 -1.07 -14.40 12.34
N SER A 87 -1.07 -14.26 13.67
CA SER A 87 -0.02 -13.62 14.46
C SER A 87 1.33 -14.22 14.13
N ASN A 88 2.22 -13.42 13.56
CA ASN A 88 3.66 -13.37 13.81
C ASN A 88 4.29 -12.44 12.76
N ILE A 89 4.06 -11.15 12.94
CA ILE A 89 5.00 -10.14 12.45
C ILE A 89 5.75 -9.71 13.70
N VAL A 90 6.94 -10.29 13.89
CA VAL A 90 7.90 -9.91 14.93
C VAL A 90 8.75 -8.76 14.38
#